data_AF-A0AAJ1KNH6-F1
#
_entry.id   AF-A0AAJ1KNH6-F1
#
_cell.length_a   1.000
_cell.length_b   1.000
_cell.length_c   1.000
_cell.angle_alpha   90.00
_cell.angle_beta   90.00
_cell.angle_gamma   90.00
#
_symmetry.space_group_name_H-M   'P 1'
#
loop_
_entity.id
_entity.type
_entity.pdbx_description
1 polymer ?
#
loop_
_entity_poly.entity_id
_entity_poly.type
_entity_poly.pdbx_seq_one_letter_code
_entity_poly.pdbx_strand_id
1 'polypeptide(L)'
;MGRFAGILTAAYDIYDELSDLDFNKTISEEVNKLDEDLLQITFMNGNTLDIGWYPAFEEEGEFIIQIISNENWEEPIFKSSAHWNIN
;
A
#
# COMPACT_ATOMS: atom_id res chain seq x y z
N MET A 1 -0.96 -12.51 28.57
CA MET A 1 -1.47 -11.15 28.29
C MET A 1 -0.41 -10.40 27.52
N GLY A 2 -0.54 -10.40 26.19
CA GLY A 2 0.46 -9.84 25.27
C GLY A 2 0.51 -8.32 25.39
N ARG A 3 1.69 -7.79 25.66
CA ARG A 3 1.95 -6.35 25.66
C ARG A 3 2.22 -5.93 24.22
N PHE A 4 1.21 -5.40 23.54
CA PHE A 4 1.42 -4.52 22.38
C PHE A 4 1.80 -3.14 22.90
N ALA A 5 3.03 -2.99 23.34
CA ALA A 5 3.55 -1.70 23.79
C ALA A 5 4.99 -1.58 23.28
N GLY A 6 5.16 -0.84 22.18
CA GLY A 6 6.44 -0.30 21.78
C GLY A 6 6.93 -0.70 20.40
N ILE A 7 6.23 -0.31 19.33
CA ILE A 7 6.89 0.07 18.08
C ILE A 7 6.09 1.24 17.48
N LEU A 8 6.26 2.44 18.03
CA LEU A 8 6.19 3.63 17.17
C LEU A 8 7.56 3.66 16.47
N THR A 9 7.73 2.86 15.42
CA THR A 9 8.86 3.05 14.52
C THR A 9 8.60 4.37 13.82
N ALA A 10 9.49 5.33 14.03
CA ALA A 10 9.50 6.52 13.19
C ALA A 10 9.66 6.07 11.74
N ALA A 11 8.85 6.63 10.84
CA ALA A 11 9.12 6.58 9.42
C ALA A 11 10.24 7.57 9.10
N TYR A 12 11.12 7.23 8.16
CA TYR A 12 12.17 8.14 7.68
C TYR A 12 12.03 8.49 6.21
N ASP A 13 11.18 7.75 5.48
CA ASP A 13 10.85 8.00 4.09
C ASP A 13 9.37 7.67 3.86
N ILE A 14 8.69 8.56 3.14
CA ILE A 14 7.26 8.48 2.86
C ILE A 14 7.03 8.96 1.43
N TYR A 15 6.44 8.10 0.62
CA TYR A 15 5.86 8.41 -0.68
C TYR A 15 4.36 8.13 -0.60
N ASP A 16 3.53 9.07 -1.08
CA ASP A 16 2.08 9.02 -0.92
C ASP A 16 1.37 9.73 -2.08
N GLU A 17 0.98 8.95 -3.08
CA GLU A 17 0.03 9.36 -4.13
C GLU A 17 -1.37 8.76 -3.89
N LEU A 18 -1.47 7.77 -3.00
CA LEU A 18 -2.74 7.18 -2.56
C LEU A 18 -3.69 8.25 -2.00
N SER A 19 -3.14 9.28 -1.33
CA SER A 19 -3.91 10.42 -0.80
C SER A 19 -4.56 11.31 -1.87
N ASP A 20 -4.11 11.25 -3.12
CA ASP A 20 -4.69 12.00 -4.25
C ASP A 20 -5.87 11.26 -4.91
N LEU A 21 -6.18 10.04 -4.48
CA LEU A 21 -7.34 9.28 -4.94
C LEU A 21 -8.64 9.78 -4.31
N ASP A 22 -9.70 9.86 -5.11
CA ASP A 22 -11.05 10.14 -4.62
C ASP A 22 -11.88 8.86 -4.55
N PHE A 23 -11.92 8.24 -3.36
CA PHE A 23 -12.69 7.01 -3.10
C PHE A 23 -14.21 7.19 -3.18
N ASN A 24 -14.74 8.40 -3.41
CA ASN A 24 -16.16 8.61 -3.71
C ASN A 24 -16.48 8.47 -5.20
N LYS A 25 -15.47 8.36 -6.05
CA LYS A 25 -15.64 8.15 -7.49
C LYS A 25 -15.62 6.67 -7.85
N THR A 26 -16.05 6.39 -9.07
CA THR A 26 -15.90 5.06 -9.65
C THR A 26 -14.46 4.74 -9.97
N ILE A 27 -14.15 3.44 -10.03
CA ILE A 27 -12.82 2.99 -10.46
C ILE A 27 -12.47 3.55 -11.84
N SER A 28 -13.40 3.54 -12.79
CA SER A 28 -13.18 4.06 -14.14
C SER A 28 -12.80 5.54 -14.17
N GLU A 29 -13.20 6.33 -13.16
CA GLU A 29 -12.84 7.75 -13.04
C GLU A 29 -11.46 7.97 -12.44
N GLU A 30 -10.96 7.05 -11.60
CA GLU A 30 -9.66 7.16 -10.91
C GLU A 30 -8.60 6.20 -11.48
N VAL A 31 -8.94 5.27 -12.37
CA VAL A 31 -8.05 4.20 -12.86
C VAL A 31 -6.74 4.70 -13.44
N ASN A 32 -6.72 5.88 -14.06
CA ASN A 32 -5.50 6.49 -14.61
C ASN A 32 -4.49 6.94 -13.54
N LYS A 33 -4.88 6.95 -12.26
CA LYS A 33 -4.00 7.19 -11.11
C LYS A 33 -3.63 5.93 -10.35
N LEU A 34 -4.22 4.78 -10.70
CA LEU A 34 -4.02 3.51 -10.01
C LEU A 34 -2.81 2.78 -10.58
N ASP A 35 -1.60 3.14 -10.15
CA ASP A 35 -0.35 2.53 -10.58
C ASP A 35 0.21 1.50 -9.58
N GLU A 36 1.40 0.97 -9.86
CA GLU A 36 2.06 -0.06 -9.04
C GLU A 36 2.60 0.47 -7.69
N ASP A 37 2.74 1.78 -7.54
CA ASP A 37 3.42 2.46 -6.42
C ASP A 37 2.54 3.61 -5.91
N LEU A 38 1.57 3.33 -5.03
CA LEU A 38 0.62 4.36 -4.54
C LEU A 38 1.00 4.91 -3.15
N LEU A 39 1.51 4.06 -2.28
CA LEU A 39 1.96 4.45 -0.94
C LEU A 39 3.14 3.59 -0.52
N GLN A 40 4.24 4.23 -0.13
CA GLN A 40 5.39 3.58 0.47
C GLN A 40 5.79 4.29 1.76
N ILE A 41 5.83 3.56 2.87
CA ILE A 41 6.29 4.07 4.17
C ILE A 41 7.42 3.20 4.68
N THR A 42 8.62 3.77 4.75
CA THR A 42 9.80 3.06 5.23
C THR A 42 10.11 3.42 6.68
N PHE A 43 10.16 2.40 7.51
CA PHE A 43 10.34 2.51 8.96
C PHE A 43 11.80 2.30 9.36
N MET A 44 12.20 2.93 10.47
CA MET A 44 13.57 2.81 11.02
C MET A 44 14.00 1.38 11.36
N ASN A 45 13.08 0.42 11.45
CA ASN A 45 13.39 -0.99 11.68
C ASN A 45 13.71 -1.77 10.39
N GLY A 46 13.77 -1.11 9.24
CA GLY A 46 14.06 -1.73 7.94
C GLY A 46 12.86 -2.40 7.28
N ASN A 47 11.65 -2.23 7.84
CA ASN A 47 10.42 -2.65 7.19
C ASN A 47 9.84 -1.51 6.35
N THR A 48 9.17 -1.88 5.27
CA THR A 48 8.43 -0.96 4.39
C THR A 48 6.99 -1.45 4.28
N LEU A 49 6.04 -0.56 4.55
CA LEU A 49 4.65 -0.75 4.11
C LEU A 49 4.57 -0.25 2.67
N ASP A 50 4.07 -1.10 1.79
CA ASP A 50 3.87 -0.80 0.38
C ASP A 50 2.42 -1.07 -0.01
N ILE A 51 1.84 -0.17 -0.79
CA ILE A 51 0.51 -0.30 -1.37
C ILE A 51 0.59 0.14 -2.82
N GLY A 52 0.19 -0.75 -3.72
CA GLY A 52 0.05 -0.49 -5.14
C GLY A 52 -1.20 -1.12 -5.71
N TRP A 53 -1.52 -0.83 -6.97
CA TRP A 53 -2.64 -1.38 -7.71
C TRP A 53 -2.15 -2.29 -8.84
N TYR A 54 -2.67 -3.52 -8.89
CA TYR A 54 -2.22 -4.53 -9.84
C TYR A 54 -3.38 -5.28 -10.51
N PRO A 55 -3.37 -5.44 -11.86
CA PRO A 55 -2.47 -4.76 -12.80
C PRO A 55 -2.70 -3.24 -12.83
N ALA A 56 -1.61 -2.48 -12.97
CA ALA A 56 -1.65 -1.03 -12.98
C ALA A 56 -2.50 -0.49 -14.14
N PHE A 57 -3.27 0.56 -13.83
CA PHE A 57 -4.18 1.26 -14.74
C PHE A 57 -5.28 0.39 -15.37
N GLU A 58 -5.58 -0.76 -14.78
CA GLU A 58 -6.67 -1.64 -15.21
C GLU A 58 -7.80 -1.63 -14.17
N GLU A 59 -9.06 -1.52 -14.63
CA GLU A 59 -10.23 -1.49 -13.74
C GLU A 59 -10.45 -2.82 -13.02
N GLU A 60 -9.96 -3.92 -13.59
CA GLU A 60 -10.03 -5.26 -13.02
C GLU A 60 -8.97 -5.53 -11.94
N GLY A 61 -8.09 -4.57 -11.66
CA GLY A 61 -7.06 -4.74 -10.66
C GLY A 61 -7.56 -4.77 -9.22
N GLU A 62 -6.59 -4.84 -8.32
CA GLU A 62 -6.81 -4.74 -6.88
C GLU A 62 -5.64 -4.05 -6.20
N PHE A 63 -5.91 -3.42 -5.06
CA PHE A 63 -4.84 -2.97 -4.19
C PHE A 63 -4.10 -4.19 -3.66
N ILE A 64 -2.79 -4.16 -3.74
CA ILE A 64 -1.89 -5.11 -3.11
C ILE A 64 -1.23 -4.38 -1.94
N ILE A 65 -1.45 -4.86 -0.73
CA ILE A 65 -0.90 -4.31 0.51
C ILE A 65 0.18 -5.26 1.02
N GLN A 66 1.41 -4.78 1.15
CA GLN A 66 2.56 -5.61 1.50
C GLN A 66 3.35 -4.99 2.64
N ILE A 67 3.94 -5.84 3.48
CA ILE A 67 5.05 -5.44 4.33
C ILE A 67 6.30 -6.14 3.82
N ILE A 68 7.29 -5.35 3.41
CA ILE A 68 8.59 -5.81 2.96
C ILE A 68 9.58 -5.63 4.12
N SER A 69 10.51 -6.58 4.26
CA SER A 69 11.61 -6.48 5.22
C SER A 69 12.93 -6.57 4.48
N ASN A 70 13.86 -5.65 4.79
CA ASN A 70 15.18 -5.60 4.18
C ASN A 70 15.15 -5.59 2.63
N GLU A 71 14.22 -4.84 2.06
CA GLU A 71 14.08 -4.67 0.60
C GLU A 71 13.82 -5.98 -0.18
N ASN A 72 13.37 -7.05 0.48
CA ASN A 72 13.04 -8.31 -0.17
C ASN A 72 11.59 -8.31 -0.69
N TRP A 73 11.38 -7.67 -1.84
CA TRP A 73 10.07 -7.56 -2.51
C TRP A 73 9.51 -8.90 -3.01
N GLU A 74 10.38 -9.89 -3.25
CA GLU A 74 9.99 -11.23 -3.72
C GLU A 74 9.33 -12.08 -2.61
N GLU A 75 9.68 -11.83 -1.34
CA GLU A 75 9.16 -12.56 -0.18
C GLU A 75 8.65 -11.60 0.90
N PRO A 76 7.50 -10.93 0.67
CA PRO A 76 6.93 -10.02 1.65
C PRO A 76 6.56 -10.78 2.93
N ILE A 77 6.82 -10.18 4.09
CA ILE A 77 6.50 -10.79 5.40
C ILE A 77 4.99 -10.80 5.66
N PHE A 78 4.26 -9.97 4.93
CA PHE A 78 2.80 -9.91 4.91
C PHE A 78 2.34 -9.46 3.52
N LYS A 79 1.28 -10.08 3.01
CA LYS A 79 0.61 -9.67 1.77
C LYS A 79 -0.89 -9.86 1.92
N SER A 80 -1.66 -8.86 1.48
CA SER A 80 -3.11 -8.90 1.41
C SER A 80 -3.57 -8.09 0.20
N SER A 81 -4.85 -8.22 -0.16
CA SER A 81 -5.43 -7.46 -1.25
C SER A 81 -6.82 -6.93 -0.93
N ALA A 82 -7.22 -5.88 -1.65
CA ALA A 82 -8.53 -5.27 -1.54
C ALA A 82 -8.98 -4.72 -2.90
N HIS A 83 -10.23 -5.00 -3.28
CA HIS A 83 -10.82 -4.41 -4.47
C HIS A 83 -11.31 -2.97 -4.22
N TRP A 84 -11.45 -2.21 -5.30
CA TRP A 84 -12.17 -0.95 -5.29
C TRP A 84 -13.65 -1.20 -4.98
N ASN A 85 -14.06 -0.89 -3.76
CA ASN A 85 -15.45 -1.02 -3.31
C ASN A 85 -16.06 0.34 -3.06
N ILE A 86 -17.00 0.73 -3.92
CA ILE A 86 -17.92 1.82 -3.66
C ILE A 86 -19.15 1.14 -3.06
N ASN A 87 -19.41 1.35 -1.77
CA ASN A 87 -20.64 0.85 -1.15
C ASN A 87 -21.88 1.44 -1.82
#